data_AF-A0A4Q6ET71-F1
#
_entry.id   AF-A0A4Q6ET71-F1
#
_cell.length_a   1.000
_cell.length_b   1.000
_cell.length_c   1.000
_cell.angle_alpha   90.00
_cell.angle_beta   90.00
_cell.angle_gamma   90.00
#
_symmetry.space_group_name_H-M   'P 1'
#
loop_
_entity.id
_entity.type
_entity.pdbx_description
1 polymer ?
#
loop_
_entity_poly.entity_id
_entity_poly.type
_entity_poly.pdbx_seq_one_letter_code
_entity_poly.pdbx_strand_id
1 'polypeptide(L)'
;MNNFSALVTAFWLLQPLAAQAGAWVQRDGGGQAILTARYQASVPAKLEVNPFVEYGLSPRFTVGANLGYRAIDRDTGKSSLGYAEVFGRYQILKGKSVLSVQGMAGSAARGLN
;
A
#
# COMPACT_ATOMS: atom_id res chain seq x y z
N MET A 1 -12.19 30.87 -37.28
CA MET A 1 -11.88 31.36 -35.91
C MET A 1 -12.11 30.19 -34.97
N ASN A 2 -11.03 29.45 -34.70
CA ASN A 2 -11.05 28.02 -34.35
C ASN A 2 -10.64 27.77 -32.90
N ASN A 3 -11.26 28.42 -31.92
CA ASN A 3 -10.77 28.33 -30.54
C ASN A 3 -11.79 27.78 -29.52
N PHE A 4 -12.92 27.21 -29.95
CA PHE A 4 -13.89 26.64 -29.00
C PHE A 4 -13.68 25.14 -28.73
N SER A 5 -13.11 24.40 -29.70
CA SER A 5 -12.87 22.96 -29.55
C SER A 5 -11.69 22.62 -28.64
N ALA A 6 -10.77 23.56 -28.41
CA ALA A 6 -9.59 23.33 -27.56
C ALA A 6 -9.91 23.36 -26.05
N LEU A 7 -10.99 24.01 -25.64
CA LEU A 7 -11.38 24.12 -24.23
C LEU A 7 -12.10 22.86 -23.71
N VAL A 8 -12.77 22.11 -24.58
CA VAL A 8 -13.48 20.89 -24.17
C VAL A 8 -12.53 19.70 -24.05
N THR A 9 -11.44 19.67 -24.82
CA THR A 9 -10.46 18.57 -24.75
C THR A 9 -9.55 18.65 -23.52
N ALA A 10 -9.34 19.84 -22.95
CA ALA A 10 -8.53 20.01 -21.74
C ALA A 10 -9.25 19.53 -20.46
N PHE A 11 -10.58 19.44 -20.46
CA PHE A 11 -11.35 19.04 -19.27
C PHE A 11 -11.44 17.50 -19.09
N TRP A 12 -11.07 16.73 -20.10
CA TRP A 12 -11.08 15.25 -20.04
C TRP A 12 -9.75 14.61 -19.61
N LEU A 13 -8.68 15.40 -19.44
CA LEU A 13 -7.38 14.92 -18.95
C LEU A 13 -7.20 15.02 -17.43
N LEU A 14 -8.22 15.52 -16.72
CA LEU A 14 -8.28 15.60 -15.26
C LEU A 14 -9.24 14.56 -14.67
N GLN A 15 -9.35 13.37 -15.29
CA GLN A 15 -9.88 12.26 -14.53
C GLN A 15 -8.87 11.96 -13.42
N PRO A 16 -9.23 12.03 -12.13
CA PRO A 16 -8.45 11.37 -11.12
C PRO A 16 -8.47 9.90 -11.53
N LEU A 17 -7.37 9.42 -12.10
CA LEU A 17 -7.07 8.01 -12.13
C LEU A 17 -7.33 7.57 -10.71
N ALA A 18 -8.38 6.76 -10.54
CA ALA A 18 -8.72 6.22 -9.25
C ALA A 18 -7.41 5.62 -8.73
N ALA A 19 -6.79 6.30 -7.78
CA ALA A 19 -5.69 5.77 -7.05
C ALA A 19 -6.33 4.62 -6.29
N GLN A 20 -6.33 3.44 -6.92
CA GLN A 20 -6.71 2.18 -6.32
C GLN A 20 -5.60 1.85 -5.33
N ALA A 21 -5.56 2.63 -4.24
CA ALA A 21 -4.92 2.26 -3.00
C ALA A 21 -5.66 1.01 -2.51
N GLY A 22 -5.25 -0.14 -3.03
CA GLY A 22 -5.96 -1.41 -2.91
C GLY A 22 -6.15 -2.16 -4.23
N ALA A 23 -5.32 -1.93 -5.27
CA ALA A 23 -5.23 -2.84 -6.40
C ALA A 23 -4.65 -4.18 -5.92
N TRP A 24 -5.45 -5.02 -5.28
CA TRP A 24 -5.04 -6.38 -4.91
C TRP A 24 -4.48 -7.10 -6.14
N VAL A 25 -3.44 -7.92 -5.98
CA VAL A 25 -2.97 -8.75 -7.09
C VAL A 25 -4.10 -9.69 -7.50
N GLN A 26 -4.70 -9.40 -8.65
CA GLN A 26 -5.81 -10.18 -9.22
C GLN A 26 -5.34 -11.15 -10.30
N ARG A 27 -4.03 -11.33 -10.48
CA ARG A 27 -3.49 -12.20 -11.54
C ARG A 27 -2.52 -13.20 -10.98
N ASP A 28 -2.66 -14.44 -11.42
CA ASP A 28 -1.69 -15.50 -11.17
C ASP A 28 -0.32 -15.15 -11.76
N GLY A 29 0.74 -15.37 -10.98
CA GLY A 29 2.10 -14.92 -11.30
C GLY A 29 2.28 -13.40 -11.31
N GLY A 30 1.24 -12.63 -10.99
CA GLY A 30 1.30 -11.19 -10.81
C GLY A 30 1.93 -10.84 -9.47
N GLY A 31 2.59 -9.70 -9.39
CA GLY A 31 3.11 -9.17 -8.14
C GLY A 31 2.96 -7.66 -8.09
N GLN A 32 2.92 -7.14 -6.87
CA GLN A 32 3.03 -5.71 -6.63
C GLN A 32 3.94 -5.44 -5.44
N ALA A 33 4.64 -4.32 -5.51
CA ALA A 33 5.38 -3.75 -4.41
C ALA A 33 4.94 -2.30 -4.26
N ILE A 34 4.57 -1.92 -3.04
CA ILE A 34 4.13 -0.57 -2.69
C ILE A 34 5.04 -0.10 -1.56
N LEU A 35 5.77 0.99 -1.81
CA LEU A 35 6.52 1.67 -0.76
C LEU A 35 5.73 2.89 -0.31
N THR A 36 5.25 2.89 0.93
CA THR A 36 4.65 4.08 1.52
C THR A 36 5.66 4.72 2.45
N ALA A 37 5.96 5.99 2.26
CA ALA A 37 6.78 6.78 3.17
C ALA A 37 5.99 8.02 3.60
N ARG A 38 5.96 8.27 4.91
CA ARG A 38 5.30 9.44 5.49
C ARG A 38 6.27 10.17 6.40
N TYR A 39 6.52 11.43 6.08
CA TYR A 39 7.25 12.33 6.95
C TYR A 39 6.26 13.33 7.57
N GLN A 40 6.40 13.53 8.88
CA GLN A 40 5.65 14.53 9.62
C GLN A 40 6.64 15.48 10.29
N ALA A 41 6.68 16.72 9.81
CA ALA A 41 7.45 17.81 10.37
C ALA A 41 6.76 18.33 11.65
N SER A 42 6.82 17.54 12.72
CA SER A 42 6.37 17.90 14.07
C SER A 42 7.56 17.97 15.02
N VAL A 43 7.33 18.37 16.27
CA VAL A 43 8.31 18.22 17.36
C VAL A 43 7.72 17.22 18.36
N PRO A 44 8.24 15.99 18.46
CA PRO A 44 9.36 15.42 17.69
C PRO A 44 9.00 15.13 16.22
N ALA A 45 10.00 15.15 15.34
CA ALA A 45 9.81 14.81 13.93
C ALA A 45 9.60 13.30 13.78
N LYS A 46 8.79 12.89 12.81
CA LYS A 46 8.42 11.48 12.64
C LYS A 46 8.53 11.05 11.18
N LEU A 47 9.20 9.93 10.97
CA LEU A 47 9.28 9.23 9.68
C LEU A 47 8.67 7.84 9.84
N GLU A 48 7.78 7.47 8.93
CA GLU A 48 7.23 6.12 8.80
C GLU A 48 7.51 5.60 7.40
N VAL A 49 8.02 4.38 7.31
CA VAL A 49 8.31 3.71 6.05
C VAL A 49 7.68 2.32 6.10
N ASN A 50 6.70 2.08 5.23
CA ASN A 50 5.92 0.87 5.20
C ASN A 50 5.98 0.23 3.81
N PRO A 51 6.99 -0.61 3.52
CA PRO A 51 6.99 -1.42 2.32
C PRO A 51 5.98 -2.56 2.45
N PHE A 52 5.21 -2.74 1.39
CA PHE A 52 4.25 -3.80 1.20
C PHE A 52 4.59 -4.53 -0.08
N VAL A 53 4.62 -5.86 -0.02
CA VAL A 53 4.79 -6.72 -1.19
C VAL A 53 3.71 -7.77 -1.21
N GLU A 54 3.22 -8.09 -2.39
CA GLU A 54 2.21 -9.12 -2.59
C GLU A 54 2.45 -9.84 -3.90
N TYR A 55 2.22 -11.15 -3.90
CA TYR A 55 2.41 -12.03 -5.03
C TYR A 55 1.22 -12.99 -5.17
N GLY A 56 0.72 -13.13 -6.39
CA GLY A 56 -0.33 -14.06 -6.76
C GLY A 56 0.24 -15.45 -7.01
N LEU A 57 -0.04 -16.39 -6.11
CA LEU A 57 0.31 -17.80 -6.28
C LEU A 57 -0.70 -18.56 -7.14
N SER A 58 -1.93 -18.05 -7.22
CA SER A 58 -2.98 -18.58 -8.09
C SER A 58 -4.02 -17.49 -8.37
N PRO A 59 -5.00 -17.73 -9.28
CA PRO A 59 -6.04 -16.75 -9.56
C PRO A 59 -6.87 -16.31 -8.34
N ARG A 60 -6.86 -17.07 -7.23
CA ARG A 60 -7.63 -16.76 -6.02
C ARG A 60 -6.77 -16.65 -4.76
N PHE A 61 -5.48 -16.95 -4.84
CA PHE A 61 -4.61 -16.99 -3.67
C PHE A 61 -3.40 -16.09 -3.85
N THR A 62 -3.18 -15.25 -2.86
CA THR A 62 -2.08 -14.29 -2.79
C THR A 62 -1.35 -14.45 -1.48
N VAL A 63 -0.04 -14.29 -1.49
CA VAL A 63 0.78 -14.15 -0.28
C VAL A 63 1.45 -12.80 -0.31
N GLY A 64 1.74 -12.27 0.86
CA GLY A 64 2.44 -11.00 0.94
C GLY A 64 3.07 -10.76 2.29
N ALA A 65 3.81 -9.67 2.34
CA ALA A 65 4.46 -9.18 3.53
C ALA A 65 4.27 -7.66 3.64
N ASN A 66 4.12 -7.19 4.86
CA ASN A 66 4.04 -5.78 5.19
C ASN A 66 5.01 -5.50 6.33
N LEU A 67 5.97 -4.62 6.09
CA LEU A 67 6.89 -4.18 7.14
C LEU A 67 6.55 -2.73 7.47
N GLY A 68 6.59 -2.37 8.74
CA GLY A 68 6.45 -1.01 9.21
C GLY A 68 7.72 -0.61 9.97
N TYR A 69 8.40 0.41 9.48
CA TYR A 69 9.51 1.06 10.16
C TYR A 69 9.09 2.45 10.62
N ARG A 70 9.48 2.83 11.83
CA ARG A 70 9.17 4.14 12.41
C ARG A 70 10.41 4.72 13.08
N ALA A 71 10.76 5.94 12.71
CA ALA A 71 11.76 6.75 13.40
C ALA A 71 11.09 8.00 13.99
N ILE A 72 11.42 8.30 15.24
CA ILE A 72 10.98 9.52 15.95
C ILE A 72 12.22 10.23 16.48
N ASP A 73 12.41 11.46 16.02
CA ASP A 73 13.51 12.29 16.46
C ASP A 73 13.11 13.09 17.71
N ARG A 74 13.30 12.48 18.89
CA ARG A 74 13.00 13.07 20.20
C ARG A 74 14.25 13.09 21.04
N ASP A 75 15.12 14.08 20.84
CA ASP A 75 16.40 14.38 21.54
C ASP A 75 17.43 13.22 21.66
N THR A 76 17.05 11.99 21.30
CA THR A 76 17.77 10.73 21.48
C THR A 76 17.67 9.83 20.24
N GLY A 77 17.00 10.26 19.17
CA GLY A 77 16.91 9.52 17.89
C GLY A 77 16.36 8.10 18.02
N LYS A 78 15.12 7.94 18.49
CA LYS A 78 14.51 6.61 18.67
C LYS A 78 14.00 6.05 17.34
N SER A 79 14.61 4.97 16.87
CA SER A 79 14.13 4.18 15.72
C SER A 79 13.63 2.81 16.18
N SER A 80 12.52 2.34 15.63
CA SER A 80 12.09 0.96 15.79
C SER A 80 11.48 0.36 14.52
N LEU A 81 11.63 -0.96 14.42
CA LEU A 81 10.80 -1.77 13.54
C LEU A 81 9.43 -1.89 14.20
N GLY A 82 8.47 -1.11 13.71
CA GLY A 82 7.11 -1.07 14.25
C GLY A 82 6.40 -2.41 14.15
N TYR A 83 6.40 -3.02 12.96
CA TYR A 83 5.85 -4.36 12.76
C TYR A 83 6.42 -5.04 11.52
N ALA A 84 6.36 -6.36 11.48
CA ALA A 84 6.58 -7.18 10.30
C ALA A 84 5.46 -8.21 10.26
N GLU A 85 4.68 -8.22 9.19
CA GLU A 85 3.57 -9.14 8.98
C GLU A 85 3.81 -9.96 7.71
N VAL A 86 3.56 -11.26 7.80
CA VAL A 86 3.42 -12.15 6.64
C VAL A 86 1.98 -12.65 6.62
N PHE A 87 1.33 -12.55 5.46
CA PHE A 87 -0.06 -12.91 5.29
C PHE A 87 -0.29 -13.77 4.05
N GLY A 88 -1.37 -14.54 4.11
CA GLY A 88 -2.00 -15.18 2.96
C GLY A 88 -3.43 -14.67 2.81
N ARG A 89 -3.88 -14.48 1.57
CA ARG A 89 -5.25 -14.05 1.29
C ARG A 89 -5.87 -14.91 0.23
N TYR A 90 -7.09 -15.36 0.50
CA TYR A 90 -7.93 -16.11 -0.42
C TYR A 90 -9.13 -15.27 -0.85
N GLN A 91 -9.34 -15.16 -2.16
CA GLN A 91 -10.46 -14.43 -2.76
C GLN A 91 -11.65 -15.38 -2.91
N ILE A 92 -12.72 -15.14 -2.14
CA ILE A 92 -13.97 -15.91 -2.17
C ILE A 92 -14.76 -15.57 -3.45
N LEU A 93 -14.85 -14.27 -3.78
CA LEU A 93 -15.53 -13.78 -4.97
C LEU A 93 -14.59 -12.86 -5.75
N LYS A 94 -14.59 -13.01 -7.08
CA LYS A 94 -13.72 -12.26 -7.99
C LYS A 94 -14.48 -11.86 -9.25
N GLY A 95 -14.66 -10.55 -9.45
CA GLY A 95 -15.38 -9.95 -10.57
C GLY A 95 -15.31 -8.42 -10.49
N LYS A 96 -16.45 -7.72 -10.64
CA LYS A 96 -16.54 -6.25 -10.41
C LYS A 96 -16.29 -5.85 -8.94
N SER A 97 -16.37 -6.82 -8.04
CA SER A 97 -16.07 -6.68 -6.62
C SER A 97 -15.21 -7.85 -6.19
N VAL A 98 -14.40 -7.65 -5.15
CA VAL A 98 -13.58 -8.68 -4.54
C VAL A 98 -14.01 -8.85 -3.09
N LEU A 99 -14.38 -10.08 -2.73
CA LEU A 99 -14.54 -10.50 -1.34
C LEU A 99 -13.41 -11.48 -1.03
N SER A 100 -12.72 -11.27 0.08
CA SER A 100 -11.56 -12.08 0.44
C SER A 100 -11.42 -12.24 1.95
N VAL A 101 -10.80 -13.33 2.35
CA VAL A 101 -10.36 -13.56 3.73
C VAL A 101 -8.83 -13.53 3.74
N GLN A 102 -8.27 -12.76 4.67
CA GLN A 102 -6.84 -12.70 4.91
C GLN A 102 -6.53 -13.40 6.24
N GLY A 103 -5.63 -14.37 6.18
CA GLY A 103 -5.02 -14.99 7.34
C GLY A 103 -3.61 -14.45 7.53
N MET A 104 -3.26 -14.19 8.78
CA MET A 104 -1.90 -13.82 9.17
C MET A 104 -1.10 -15.09 9.47
N ALA A 105 0.03 -15.27 8.79
CA ALA A 105 0.93 -16.40 9.02
C ALA A 105 1.92 -16.12 10.15
N GLY A 106 2.26 -14.85 10.38
CA GLY A 106 3.08 -14.41 11.50
C GLY A 106 3.16 -12.90 11.58
N SER A 107 3.28 -12.38 12.80
CA SER A 107 3.55 -10.97 13.05
C SER A 107 4.55 -10.80 14.18
N ALA A 108 5.52 -9.92 13.98
CA ALA A 108 6.44 -9.46 14.99
C ALA A 108 6.32 -7.95 15.10
N ALA A 109 6.03 -7.44 16.30
CA ALA A 109 6.01 -6.02 16.58
C ALA A 109 7.09 -5.70 17.62
N ARG A 110 7.93 -4.70 17.35
CA ARG A 110 8.90 -4.19 18.33
C ARG A 110 8.59 -2.73 18.62
N GLY A 111 8.16 -2.47 19.85
CA GLY A 111 7.91 -1.12 20.33
C GLY A 111 9.15 -0.22 20.23
N LEU A 112 8.92 1.08 20.22
CA LEU A 112 9.98 2.07 20.40
C LEU A 112 10.52 1.90 21.83
N ASN A 113 11.78 1.47 21.95
CA ASN A 113 12.50 1.45 23.23
C ASN A 113 13.08 2.84 23.53
#